data_AF-B9TWK2-F1
#
_entry.id   AF-B9TWK2-F1
#
_cell.length_a   1.000
_cell.length_b   1.000
_cell.length_c   1.000
_cell.angle_alpha   90.00
_cell.angle_beta   90.00
_cell.angle_gamma   90.00
#
_symmetry.space_group_name_H-M   'P 1'
#
loop_
_entity.id
_entity.type
_entity.pdbx_description
1 polymer ?
#
loop_
_entity_poly.entity_id
_entity_poly.type
_entity_poly.pdbx_seq_one_letter_code
_entity_poly.pdbx_strand_id
1 'polypeptide(L)'
;RSVSVTTPTSMNFPGTLPFDPSLFSQGMPSSCECSPEVQNFKETIQQLEGRLVRQDHQIRELIAKMETQHSQMGDLKRTIRTLEEKIADIGAQQCNGIFLWKIENFSAYLKAQEEERPVVIHSPGFYTGKPGYKLCLRLHIQLPSAQRCANYISLFVHTMQGDYDSHLPWPFQGTIRLSILDQSEGSPRHNHEEVMDTKPELLAF
;
A
#
# COMPACT_ATOMS: atom_id res chain seq x y z
N ARG A 1 -29.27 48.72 20.42
CA ARG A 1 -30.36 49.44 21.11
C ARG A 1 -31.66 48.86 20.61
N SER A 2 -32.39 48.17 21.50
CA SER A 2 -33.73 47.63 21.29
C SER A 2 -34.71 48.72 20.89
N VAL A 3 -35.62 48.45 19.96
CA VAL A 3 -36.91 49.16 19.93
C VAL A 3 -38.03 48.18 19.59
N SER A 4 -38.95 48.14 20.55
CA SER A 4 -40.17 47.40 20.71
C SER A 4 -41.28 47.85 19.75
N VAL A 5 -42.16 46.89 19.44
CA VAL A 5 -43.44 47.08 18.77
C VAL A 5 -44.41 47.80 19.71
N THR A 6 -45.15 48.78 19.18
CA THR A 6 -46.37 49.32 19.80
C THR A 6 -47.40 49.59 18.71
N THR A 7 -48.59 49.00 18.89
CA THR A 7 -49.86 49.35 18.23
C THR A 7 -50.82 49.89 19.30
N PRO A 8 -51.97 50.49 18.97
CA PRO A 8 -52.27 51.48 17.92
C PRO A 8 -52.98 52.73 18.51
N THR A 9 -53.17 53.80 17.73
CA THR A 9 -54.12 54.87 18.07
C THR A 9 -55.14 55.03 16.95
N SER A 10 -56.42 54.87 17.29
CA SER A 10 -57.57 55.06 16.40
C SER A 10 -57.70 56.53 15.99
N MET A 11 -57.77 56.76 14.68
CA MET A 11 -58.21 58.03 14.09
C MET A 11 -59.43 57.75 13.22
N ASN A 12 -60.59 58.20 13.67
CA ASN A 12 -61.81 58.28 12.87
C ASN A 12 -61.63 59.39 11.83
N PHE A 13 -61.74 59.07 10.54
CA PHE A 13 -61.94 60.06 9.49
C PHE A 13 -63.33 59.86 8.86
N PRO A 14 -64.14 60.93 8.73
CA PRO A 14 -65.47 60.86 8.14
C PRO A 14 -65.34 60.96 6.61
N GLY A 15 -66.00 60.06 5.89
CA GLY A 15 -66.03 60.14 4.42
C GLY A 15 -66.36 58.82 3.75
N THR A 16 -67.53 58.26 4.04
CA THR A 16 -68.09 57.13 3.28
C THR A 16 -68.50 57.60 1.89
N LEU A 17 -67.77 57.18 0.86
CA LEU A 17 -68.30 57.00 -0.50
C LEU A 17 -68.62 55.51 -0.69
N PRO A 18 -69.73 55.14 -1.35
CA PRO A 18 -70.15 53.74 -1.41
C PRO A 18 -69.20 52.92 -2.30
N PHE A 19 -68.73 51.81 -1.75
CA PHE A 19 -68.03 50.75 -2.48
C PHE A 19 -69.01 50.10 -3.45
N ASP A 20 -68.69 50.09 -4.75
CA ASP A 20 -69.44 49.36 -5.77
C ASP A 20 -68.83 47.95 -5.93
N PRO A 21 -69.50 46.87 -5.48
CA PRO A 21 -68.98 45.51 -5.54
C PRO A 21 -69.02 44.90 -6.96
N SER A 22 -69.58 45.60 -7.95
CA SER A 22 -69.80 45.05 -9.30
C SER A 22 -68.55 45.03 -10.18
N LEU A 23 -67.45 45.67 -9.78
CA LEU A 23 -66.20 45.72 -10.56
C LEU A 23 -65.26 44.52 -10.34
N PHE A 24 -65.59 43.60 -9.41
CA PHE A 24 -64.78 42.41 -9.13
C PHE A 24 -65.42 41.10 -9.60
N SER A 25 -66.39 41.17 -10.50
CA SER A 25 -67.00 39.98 -11.10
C SER A 25 -66.26 39.55 -12.37
N GLN A 26 -64.99 39.14 -12.22
CA GLN A 26 -64.36 38.21 -13.14
C GLN A 26 -63.78 37.05 -12.35
N GLY A 27 -64.65 36.06 -12.14
CA GLY A 27 -64.24 34.73 -11.72
C GLY A 27 -63.17 34.21 -12.68
N MET A 28 -62.05 33.80 -12.08
CA MET A 28 -60.89 33.17 -12.70
C MET A 28 -61.30 32.10 -13.72
N PRO A 29 -60.61 31.97 -14.87
CA PRO A 29 -60.71 30.76 -15.67
C PRO A 29 -60.17 29.60 -14.82
N SER A 30 -61.05 28.68 -14.46
CA SER A 30 -60.67 27.35 -14.00
C SER A 30 -59.98 26.62 -15.14
N SER A 31 -58.84 25.99 -14.83
CA SER A 31 -57.93 25.22 -15.69
C SER A 31 -57.22 26.00 -16.79
N CYS A 32 -55.97 26.36 -16.52
CA CYS A 32 -54.96 26.47 -17.57
C CYS A 32 -54.77 25.07 -18.18
N GLU A 33 -55.36 24.79 -19.34
CA GLU A 33 -54.99 23.63 -20.14
C GLU A 33 -53.54 23.84 -20.59
N CYS A 34 -52.67 23.00 -20.05
CA CYS A 34 -51.27 22.91 -20.41
C CYS A 34 -51.17 22.71 -21.94
N SER A 35 -50.40 23.54 -22.67
CA SER A 35 -50.25 23.35 -24.11
C SER A 35 -49.67 21.95 -24.41
N PRO A 36 -50.01 21.33 -25.55
CA PRO A 36 -49.52 20.01 -25.89
C PRO A 36 -47.98 19.91 -25.87
N GLU A 37 -47.26 21.01 -26.16
CA GLU A 37 -45.80 21.06 -26.00
C GLU A 37 -45.37 20.94 -24.54
N VAL A 38 -46.04 21.64 -23.61
CA VAL A 38 -45.70 21.60 -22.18
C VAL A 38 -46.03 20.21 -21.59
N GLN A 39 -47.09 19.56 -22.06
CA GLN A 39 -47.41 18.18 -21.69
C GLN A 39 -46.34 17.19 -22.21
N ASN A 40 -45.85 17.37 -23.43
CA ASN A 40 -44.76 16.57 -23.99
C ASN A 40 -43.43 16.75 -23.24
N PHE A 41 -43.09 17.99 -22.86
CA PHE A 41 -41.92 18.26 -22.03
C PHE A 41 -42.04 17.58 -20.65
N LYS A 42 -43.23 17.62 -20.04
CA LYS A 42 -43.48 16.96 -18.75
C LYS A 42 -43.25 15.45 -18.83
N GLU A 43 -43.74 14.79 -19.88
CA GLU A 43 -43.51 13.35 -20.10
C GLU A 43 -42.02 13.03 -20.33
N THR A 44 -41.32 13.87 -21.09
CA THR A 44 -39.88 13.72 -21.34
C THR A 44 -39.08 13.86 -20.04
N ILE A 45 -39.42 14.84 -19.20
CA ILE A 45 -38.79 15.04 -17.88
C ILE A 45 -38.99 13.80 -17.01
N GLN A 46 -40.21 13.28 -16.90
CA GLN A 46 -40.50 12.06 -16.13
C GLN A 46 -39.70 10.86 -16.64
N GLN A 47 -39.53 10.73 -17.97
CA GLN A 47 -38.74 9.65 -18.56
C GLN A 47 -37.24 9.79 -18.22
N LEU A 48 -36.70 11.01 -18.26
CA LEU A 48 -35.32 11.31 -17.89
C LEU A 48 -35.07 11.10 -16.39
N GLU A 49 -35.98 11.54 -15.53
CA GLU A 49 -35.93 11.27 -14.08
C GLU A 49 -35.89 9.76 -13.81
N GLY A 50 -36.75 8.99 -14.48
CA GLY A 50 -36.73 7.53 -14.37
C GLY A 50 -35.41 6.90 -14.84
N ARG A 51 -34.79 7.43 -15.91
CA ARG A 51 -33.46 6.98 -16.36
C ARG A 51 -32.36 7.35 -15.37
N LEU A 52 -32.41 8.56 -14.81
CA LEU A 52 -31.45 9.05 -13.83
C LEU A 52 -31.46 8.17 -12.58
N VAL A 53 -32.64 7.85 -12.05
CA VAL A 53 -32.78 6.95 -10.89
C VAL A 53 -32.20 5.56 -11.16
N ARG A 54 -32.43 5.00 -12.37
CA ARG A 54 -31.85 3.70 -12.76
C ARG A 54 -30.32 3.75 -12.85
N GLN A 55 -29.77 4.80 -13.44
CA GLN A 55 -28.32 4.97 -13.54
C GLN A 55 -27.68 5.16 -12.16
N ASP A 56 -28.30 5.97 -11.30
CA ASP A 56 -27.85 6.21 -9.93
C ASP A 56 -27.85 4.91 -9.09
N HIS A 57 -28.86 4.05 -9.29
CA HIS A 57 -28.86 2.71 -8.72
C HIS A 57 -27.71 1.83 -9.25
N GLN A 58 -27.48 1.80 -10.57
CA GLN A 58 -26.35 1.05 -11.16
C GLN A 58 -24.99 1.54 -10.65
N ILE A 59 -24.82 2.85 -10.47
CA ILE A 59 -23.59 3.44 -9.90
C ILE A 59 -23.40 2.93 -8.47
N ARG A 60 -24.43 2.93 -7.63
CA ARG A 60 -24.34 2.40 -6.27
C ARG A 60 -23.98 0.92 -6.23
N GLU A 61 -24.57 0.10 -7.09
CA GLU A 61 -24.22 -1.32 -7.18
C GLU A 61 -22.77 -1.53 -7.62
N LEU A 62 -22.29 -0.76 -8.60
CA LEU A 62 -20.91 -0.82 -9.07
C LEU A 62 -19.93 -0.40 -7.97
N ILE A 63 -20.24 0.62 -7.19
CA ILE A 63 -19.43 1.04 -6.04
C ILE A 63 -19.34 -0.10 -5.02
N ALA A 64 -20.47 -0.69 -4.62
CA ALA A 64 -20.48 -1.80 -3.67
C ALA A 64 -19.69 -3.02 -4.17
N LYS A 65 -19.80 -3.34 -5.46
CA LYS A 65 -19.01 -4.41 -6.10
C LYS A 65 -17.51 -4.08 -6.10
N MET A 66 -17.14 -2.86 -6.45
CA MET A 66 -15.75 -2.41 -6.47
C MET A 66 -15.14 -2.45 -5.06
N GLU A 67 -15.86 -2.00 -4.04
CA GLU A 67 -15.42 -2.06 -2.63
C GLU A 67 -15.20 -3.50 -2.17
N THR A 68 -16.13 -4.40 -2.51
CA THR A 68 -16.02 -5.83 -2.20
C THR A 68 -14.79 -6.44 -2.88
N GLN A 69 -14.59 -6.18 -4.17
CA GLN A 69 -13.41 -6.65 -4.91
C GLN A 69 -12.11 -6.08 -4.35
N HIS A 70 -12.11 -4.82 -3.94
CA HIS A 70 -10.95 -4.18 -3.34
C HIS A 70 -10.58 -4.84 -2.00
N SER A 71 -11.58 -5.14 -1.15
CA SER A 71 -11.37 -5.87 0.09
C SER A 71 -10.79 -7.26 -0.16
N GLN A 72 -11.39 -8.03 -1.07
CA GLN A 72 -10.93 -9.37 -1.44
C GLN A 72 -9.50 -9.35 -2.01
N MET A 73 -9.16 -8.36 -2.82
CA MET A 73 -7.80 -8.15 -3.33
C MET A 73 -6.82 -7.87 -2.19
N GLY A 74 -7.23 -7.08 -1.19
CA GLY A 74 -6.45 -6.84 0.02
C GLY A 74 -6.21 -8.11 0.84
N ASP A 75 -7.24 -8.94 1.01
CA ASP A 75 -7.14 -10.25 1.66
C ASP A 75 -6.18 -11.18 0.91
N LEU A 76 -6.34 -11.30 -0.41
CA LEU A 76 -5.50 -12.16 -1.24
C LEU A 76 -4.03 -11.72 -1.19
N LYS A 77 -3.75 -10.42 -1.26
CA LYS A 77 -2.39 -9.87 -1.12
C LYS A 77 -1.77 -10.20 0.24
N ARG A 78 -2.55 -10.17 1.33
CA ARG A 78 -2.07 -10.61 2.66
C ARG A 78 -1.73 -12.08 2.67
N THR A 79 -2.62 -12.93 2.15
CA THR A 79 -2.40 -14.37 2.09
C THR A 79 -1.16 -14.72 1.27
N ILE A 80 -0.96 -14.07 0.11
CA ILE A 80 0.24 -14.26 -0.73
C ILE A 80 1.50 -13.96 0.08
N ARG A 81 1.58 -12.80 0.74
CA ARG A 81 2.75 -12.45 1.57
C ARG A 81 3.03 -13.49 2.67
N THR A 82 1.99 -13.92 3.39
CA THR A 82 2.14 -14.94 4.43
C THR A 82 2.61 -16.29 3.87
N LEU A 83 2.15 -16.67 2.67
CA LEU A 83 2.61 -17.90 2.01
C LEU A 83 4.06 -17.78 1.53
N GLU A 84 4.44 -16.63 0.96
CA GLU A 84 5.82 -16.33 0.56
C GLU A 84 6.78 -16.41 1.76
N GLU A 85 6.39 -15.81 2.91
CA GLU A 85 7.15 -15.89 4.17
C GLU A 85 7.30 -17.35 4.66
N LYS A 86 6.23 -18.14 4.62
CA LYS A 86 6.27 -19.56 5.00
C LYS A 86 7.15 -20.39 4.08
N ILE A 87 7.08 -20.16 2.77
CA ILE A 87 7.93 -20.84 1.79
C ILE A 87 9.40 -20.47 2.04
N ALA A 88 9.69 -19.20 2.27
CA ALA A 88 11.04 -18.73 2.60
C ALA A 88 11.55 -19.38 3.89
N ASP A 89 10.73 -19.49 4.94
CA ASP A 89 11.12 -20.12 6.20
C ASP A 89 11.33 -21.63 6.06
N ILE A 90 10.46 -22.33 5.30
CA ILE A 90 10.65 -23.75 4.97
C ILE A 90 11.96 -23.96 4.20
N GLY A 91 12.30 -23.07 3.27
CA GLY A 91 13.58 -23.10 2.56
C GLY A 91 14.76 -22.87 3.50
N ALA A 92 14.65 -21.89 4.39
CA ALA A 92 15.66 -21.54 5.39
C ALA A 92 16.03 -22.72 6.30
N GLN A 93 15.03 -23.51 6.71
CA GLN A 93 15.20 -24.66 7.61
C GLN A 93 15.90 -25.85 6.95
N GLN A 94 15.95 -25.92 5.61
CA GLN A 94 16.57 -27.03 4.88
C GLN A 94 18.09 -26.87 4.70
N CYS A 95 18.64 -25.70 5.01
CA CYS A 95 20.06 -25.41 4.77
C CYS A 95 21.01 -26.20 5.67
N ASN A 96 20.61 -26.56 6.90
CA ASN A 96 21.46 -27.29 7.85
C ASN A 96 22.89 -26.71 7.96
N GLY A 97 23.01 -25.38 8.00
CA GLY A 97 24.30 -24.69 8.06
C GLY A 97 25.04 -24.54 6.74
N ILE A 98 24.56 -25.09 5.63
CA ILE A 98 25.10 -24.89 4.29
C ILE A 98 24.10 -24.09 3.47
N PHE A 99 24.46 -22.85 3.15
CA PHE A 99 23.60 -21.93 2.43
C PHE A 99 24.25 -21.49 1.11
N LEU A 100 23.50 -21.58 0.02
CA LEU A 100 23.91 -21.13 -1.30
C LEU A 100 23.08 -19.92 -1.70
N TRP A 101 23.73 -18.75 -1.80
CA TRP A 101 23.09 -17.53 -2.25
C TRP A 101 23.39 -17.26 -3.72
N LYS A 102 22.38 -17.47 -4.57
CA LYS A 102 22.43 -17.07 -5.97
C LYS A 102 21.99 -15.61 -6.10
N ILE A 103 22.88 -14.75 -6.59
CA ILE A 103 22.55 -13.37 -6.92
C ILE A 103 22.30 -13.30 -8.42
N GLU A 104 21.04 -13.04 -8.79
CA GLU A 104 20.62 -12.90 -10.18
C GLU A 104 20.69 -11.44 -10.64
N ASN A 105 20.78 -11.24 -11.95
CA ASN A 105 20.81 -9.91 -12.58
C ASN A 105 21.88 -8.97 -12.00
N PHE A 106 23.08 -9.50 -11.73
CA PHE A 106 24.16 -8.76 -11.08
C PHE A 106 24.59 -7.48 -11.83
N SER A 107 24.44 -7.47 -13.16
CA SER A 107 24.69 -6.30 -14.01
C SER A 107 23.84 -5.09 -13.65
N ALA A 108 22.61 -5.28 -13.17
CA ALA A 108 21.77 -4.17 -12.72
C ALA A 108 22.32 -3.48 -11.47
N TYR A 109 22.95 -4.26 -10.58
CA TYR A 109 23.62 -3.72 -9.39
C TYR A 109 24.90 -2.97 -9.77
N LEU A 110 25.68 -3.48 -10.72
CA LEU A 110 26.86 -2.78 -11.23
C LEU A 110 26.48 -1.44 -11.87
N LYS A 111 25.44 -1.41 -12.70
CA LYS A 111 24.93 -0.17 -13.28
C LYS A 111 24.48 0.84 -12.21
N ALA A 112 23.80 0.38 -11.16
CA ALA A 112 23.42 1.26 -10.06
C ALA A 112 24.65 1.83 -9.34
N GLN A 113 25.69 1.03 -9.15
CA GLN A 113 26.94 1.46 -8.55
C GLN A 113 27.71 2.47 -9.42
N GLU A 114 27.74 2.30 -10.74
CA GLU A 114 28.30 3.28 -11.70
C GLU A 114 27.56 4.62 -11.65
N GLU A 115 26.25 4.61 -11.39
CA GLU A 115 25.43 5.81 -11.17
C GLU A 115 25.59 6.42 -9.76
N GLU A 116 26.63 6.01 -9.01
CA GLU A 116 26.91 6.41 -7.63
C GLU A 116 25.75 6.11 -6.65
N ARG A 117 24.91 5.11 -6.97
CA ARG A 117 23.82 4.66 -6.07
C ARG A 117 24.33 3.53 -5.18
N PRO A 118 24.15 3.63 -3.85
CA PRO A 118 24.61 2.59 -2.93
C PRO A 118 23.86 1.29 -3.17
N VAL A 119 24.59 0.18 -3.25
CA VAL A 119 24.00 -1.16 -3.42
C VAL A 119 24.24 -1.98 -2.17
N VAL A 120 23.13 -2.28 -1.49
CA VAL A 120 23.10 -3.19 -0.33
C VAL A 120 21.98 -4.20 -0.56
N ILE A 121 22.34 -5.48 -0.61
CA ILE A 121 21.37 -6.58 -0.77
C ILE A 121 21.51 -7.58 0.37
N HIS A 122 20.39 -8.22 0.73
CA HIS A 122 20.33 -9.23 1.78
C HIS A 122 19.92 -10.57 1.17
N SER A 123 20.52 -11.65 1.64
CA SER A 123 20.03 -12.99 1.33
C SER A 123 18.75 -13.29 2.11
N PRO A 124 17.95 -14.29 1.68
CA PRO A 124 17.01 -14.95 2.57
C PRO A 124 17.69 -15.41 3.86
N GLY A 125 16.92 -15.47 4.94
CA GLY A 125 17.37 -16.09 6.18
C GLY A 125 17.59 -17.59 5.98
N PHE A 126 18.55 -18.17 6.70
CA PHE A 126 18.82 -19.60 6.71
C PHE A 126 19.21 -20.05 8.11
N TYR A 127 18.95 -21.32 8.43
CA TYR A 127 19.25 -21.87 9.74
C TYR A 127 20.56 -22.66 9.72
N THR A 128 21.32 -22.57 10.83
CA THR A 128 22.51 -23.41 11.05
C THR A 128 22.16 -24.89 11.28
N GLY A 129 20.90 -25.19 11.60
CA GLY A 129 20.36 -26.51 11.90
C GLY A 129 18.93 -26.42 12.45
N LYS A 130 18.33 -27.56 12.80
CA LYS A 130 17.01 -27.62 13.44
C LYS A 130 17.07 -28.50 14.70
N PRO A 131 17.21 -27.93 15.91
CA PRO A 131 17.27 -26.49 16.22
C PRO A 131 18.62 -25.85 15.81
N GLY A 132 18.63 -24.53 15.58
CA GLY A 132 19.82 -23.78 15.17
C GLY A 132 19.56 -22.28 15.05
N TYR A 133 20.63 -21.50 14.89
CA TYR A 133 20.57 -20.04 14.77
C TYR A 133 20.05 -19.64 13.40
N LYS A 134 19.25 -18.57 13.33
CA LYS A 134 18.83 -17.97 12.06
C LYS A 134 19.83 -16.89 11.67
N LEU A 135 20.40 -17.01 10.47
CA LEU A 135 21.39 -16.08 9.93
C LEU A 135 20.92 -15.53 8.57
N CYS A 136 21.45 -14.39 8.13
CA CYS A 136 21.39 -13.98 6.73
C CYS A 136 22.72 -13.35 6.31
N LEU A 137 22.96 -13.29 5.00
CA LEU A 137 24.09 -12.60 4.41
C LEU A 137 23.69 -11.19 3.96
N ARG A 138 24.60 -10.25 4.08
CA ARG A 138 24.44 -8.89 3.55
C ARG A 138 25.63 -8.56 2.65
N LEU A 139 25.37 -8.23 1.40
CA LEU A 139 26.38 -7.81 0.44
C LEU A 139 26.30 -6.31 0.22
N HIS A 140 27.45 -5.66 0.26
CA HIS A 140 27.63 -4.26 -0.10
C HIS A 140 28.54 -4.20 -1.33
N ILE A 141 28.08 -3.53 -2.39
CA ILE A 141 28.94 -3.17 -3.51
C ILE A 141 29.37 -1.72 -3.30
N GLN A 142 30.67 -1.51 -3.15
CA GLN A 142 31.23 -0.21 -2.80
C GLN A 142 31.14 0.75 -3.98
N LEU A 143 30.91 2.03 -3.69
CA LEU A 143 30.85 3.07 -4.73
C LEU A 143 32.22 3.28 -5.39
N PRO A 144 32.28 3.66 -6.68
CA PRO A 144 33.54 3.98 -7.35
C PRO A 144 34.31 5.11 -6.63
N SER A 145 33.58 6.04 -6.02
CA SER A 145 34.11 7.15 -5.23
C SER A 145 34.73 6.76 -3.88
N ALA A 146 34.58 5.51 -3.42
CA ALA A 146 35.09 5.05 -2.13
C ALA A 146 36.62 4.86 -2.16
N GLN A 147 37.37 5.87 -1.69
CA GLN A 147 38.84 5.98 -1.82
C GLN A 147 39.68 4.72 -1.49
N ARG A 148 39.25 3.85 -0.58
CA ARG A 148 40.00 2.64 -0.19
C ARG A 148 39.35 1.33 -0.61
N CYS A 149 38.05 1.35 -0.91
CA CYS A 149 37.25 0.14 -1.05
C CYS A 149 36.50 0.06 -2.39
N ALA A 150 36.68 1.02 -3.30
CA ALA A 150 35.94 1.12 -4.57
C ALA A 150 35.93 -0.16 -5.42
N ASN A 151 36.99 -0.98 -5.32
CA ASN A 151 37.15 -2.22 -6.10
C ASN A 151 36.78 -3.49 -5.32
N TYR A 152 36.19 -3.35 -4.13
CA TYR A 152 35.86 -4.47 -3.25
C TYR A 152 34.35 -4.60 -3.10
N ILE A 153 33.91 -5.84 -2.89
CA ILE A 153 32.61 -6.13 -2.30
C ILE A 153 32.81 -6.51 -0.84
N SER A 154 31.88 -6.10 0.01
CA SER A 154 31.91 -6.45 1.44
C SER A 154 30.75 -7.39 1.74
N LEU A 155 31.06 -8.57 2.24
CA LEU A 155 30.07 -9.59 2.61
C LEU A 155 30.05 -9.72 4.13
N PHE A 156 28.86 -9.63 4.72
CA PHE A 156 28.64 -9.71 6.15
C PHE A 156 27.69 -10.86 6.48
N VAL A 157 27.84 -11.42 7.67
CA VAL A 157 26.90 -12.38 8.26
C VAL A 157 26.17 -11.67 9.38
N HIS A 158 24.85 -11.72 9.35
CA HIS A 158 23.99 -11.15 10.38
C HIS A 158 23.21 -12.26 11.08
N THR A 159 23.15 -12.18 12.41
CA THR A 159 22.20 -12.97 13.20
C THR A 159 20.81 -12.35 13.10
N MET A 160 19.80 -13.19 12.86
CA MET A 160 18.39 -12.83 12.88
C MET A 160 17.71 -13.45 14.09
N GLN A 161 16.56 -12.90 14.50
CA GLN A 161 15.70 -13.55 15.47
C GLN A 161 15.24 -14.91 14.92
N GLY A 162 15.59 -15.99 15.60
CA GLY A 162 15.24 -17.36 15.24
C GLY A 162 14.20 -17.97 16.19
N ASP A 163 13.53 -19.02 15.72
CA ASP A 163 12.49 -19.70 16.51
C ASP A 163 13.05 -20.48 17.71
N TYR A 164 14.36 -20.79 17.69
CA TYR A 164 15.03 -21.61 18.70
C TYR A 164 15.92 -20.78 19.63
N ASP A 165 15.94 -19.44 19.53
CA ASP A 165 16.89 -18.59 20.24
C ASP A 165 16.89 -18.79 21.77
N SER A 166 15.72 -19.11 22.36
CA SER A 166 15.56 -19.41 23.80
C SER A 166 16.23 -20.71 24.24
N HIS A 167 16.57 -21.60 23.31
CA HIS A 167 17.16 -22.91 23.55
C HIS A 167 18.62 -23.00 23.10
N LEU A 168 19.15 -21.94 22.50
CA LEU A 168 20.51 -21.89 21.97
C LEU A 168 21.43 -21.12 22.93
N PRO A 169 22.71 -21.51 23.05
CA PRO A 169 23.67 -20.74 23.82
C PRO A 169 23.97 -19.40 23.14
N TRP A 170 24.18 -18.35 23.93
CA TRP A 170 24.57 -17.03 23.42
C TRP A 170 25.78 -16.49 24.17
N PRO A 171 26.69 -15.72 23.53
CA PRO A 171 26.68 -15.35 22.10
C PRO A 171 26.94 -16.56 21.17
N PHE A 172 26.68 -16.41 19.87
CA PHE A 172 26.94 -17.45 18.88
C PHE A 172 28.38 -17.95 18.98
N GLN A 173 28.56 -19.27 19.03
CA GLN A 173 29.85 -19.94 19.05
C GLN A 173 29.94 -20.94 17.90
N GLY A 174 30.93 -20.77 17.03
CA GLY A 174 31.17 -21.63 15.88
C GLY A 174 32.13 -21.03 14.86
N THR A 175 32.31 -21.76 13.78
CA THR A 175 33.12 -21.33 12.64
C THR A 175 32.19 -21.03 11.47
N ILE A 176 32.32 -19.84 10.89
CA ILE A 176 31.61 -19.45 9.67
C ILE A 176 32.59 -19.45 8.52
N ARG A 177 32.24 -20.14 7.44
CA ARG A 177 33.00 -20.17 6.20
C ARG A 177 32.19 -19.48 5.10
N LEU A 178 32.72 -18.37 4.60
CA LEU A 178 32.16 -17.64 3.47
C LEU A 178 32.96 -17.96 2.21
N SER A 179 32.25 -18.27 1.13
CA SER A 179 32.90 -18.57 -0.15
C SER A 179 32.18 -17.86 -1.29
N ILE A 180 32.93 -17.18 -2.15
CA ILE A 180 32.48 -16.71 -3.47
C ILE A 180 32.88 -17.79 -4.47
N LEU A 181 31.89 -18.38 -5.13
CA LEU A 181 32.08 -19.52 -6.00
C LEU A 181 32.46 -19.08 -7.42
N ASP A 182 33.56 -19.63 -7.92
CA ASP A 182 33.98 -19.48 -9.32
C ASP A 182 33.09 -20.36 -10.21
N GLN A 183 32.45 -19.73 -11.20
CA GLN A 183 31.55 -20.38 -12.15
C GLN A 183 32.19 -20.61 -13.52
N SER A 184 33.49 -20.35 -13.68
CA SER A 184 34.20 -20.58 -14.92
C SER A 184 34.16 -22.06 -15.33
N GLU A 185 34.20 -22.29 -16.65
CA GLU A 185 34.22 -23.65 -17.24
C GLU A 185 35.59 -24.33 -17.11
N GLY A 186 36.63 -23.57 -16.71
CA GLY A 186 37.98 -24.07 -16.52
C GLY A 186 38.15 -24.87 -15.23
N SER A 187 39.04 -25.87 -15.28
CA SER A 187 39.49 -26.60 -14.10
C SER A 187 40.96 -26.28 -13.83
N PRO A 188 41.36 -26.00 -12.57
CA PRO A 188 40.52 -25.96 -11.38
C PRO A 188 39.72 -24.66 -11.24
N ARG A 189 38.55 -24.74 -10.61
CA ARG A 189 37.79 -23.55 -10.17
C ARG A 189 38.46 -22.94 -8.95
N HIS A 190 38.56 -21.62 -8.90
CA HIS A 190 39.23 -20.91 -7.82
C HIS A 190 38.22 -20.11 -7.00
N ASN A 191 37.59 -20.76 -6.03
CA ASN A 191 36.70 -20.08 -5.10
C ASN A 191 37.51 -19.15 -4.18
N HIS A 192 36.97 -17.96 -3.91
CA HIS A 192 37.52 -17.09 -2.86
C HIS A 192 36.84 -17.44 -1.54
N GLU A 193 37.61 -17.79 -0.52
CA GLU A 193 37.09 -18.29 0.75
C GLU A 193 37.71 -17.57 1.94
N GLU A 194 36.87 -17.28 2.93
CA GLU A 194 37.27 -16.69 4.20
C GLU A 194 36.60 -17.46 5.35
N VAL A 195 37.40 -17.83 6.35
CA VAL A 195 36.94 -18.58 7.53
C VAL A 195 37.07 -17.68 8.74
N MET A 196 35.98 -17.55 9.49
CA MET A 196 35.89 -16.74 10.69
C MET A 196 35.48 -17.63 11.86
N ASP A 197 36.31 -17.69 12.89
CA ASP A 197 35.94 -18.30 14.15
C ASP A 197 35.33 -17.24 15.08
N THR A 198 34.22 -17.60 15.73
CA THR A 198 33.66 -16.75 16.77
C THR A 198 34.65 -16.58 17.89
N LYS A 199 34.97 -15.32 18.21
CA LYS A 199 35.74 -14.96 19.38
C LYS A 199 34.75 -14.39 20.39
N PRO A 200 34.27 -15.20 21.36
CA PRO A 200 33.26 -14.74 22.32
C PRO A 200 33.72 -13.54 23.15
N GLU A 201 35.01 -13.25 23.17
CA GLU A 201 35.66 -12.14 23.88
C GLU A 201 35.70 -10.85 23.05
N LEU A 202 35.53 -10.94 21.73
CA LEU A 202 35.28 -9.77 20.89
C LEU A 202 33.79 -9.45 21.02
N LEU A 203 33.48 -8.37 21.72
CA LEU A 203 32.15 -7.75 21.74
C LEU A 203 31.81 -7.22 20.34
N ALA A 204 31.51 -8.13 19.42
CA ALA A 204 31.04 -7.82 18.09
C ALA A 204 29.72 -8.54 17.87
N PHE A 205 28.73 -8.16 18.68
CA PHE A 205 27.29 -8.38 18.47
C PHE A 205 26.53 -7.22 19.11
#